data_AF-A0A0A3J4Q2-F1
#
_entry.id   AF-A0A0A3J4Q2-F1
#
_cell.length_a   1.000
_cell.length_b   1.000
_cell.length_c   1.000
_cell.angle_alpha   90.00
_cell.angle_beta   90.00
_cell.angle_gamma   90.00
#
_symmetry.space_group_name_H-M   'P 1'
#
loop_
_entity.id
_entity.type
_entity.pdbx_description
1 polymer ?
#
loop_
_entity_poly.entity_id
_entity_poly.type
_entity_poly.pdbx_seq_one_letter_code
_entity_poly.pdbx_strand_id
1 'polypeptide(L)'
;MTRFFVCFFFLLAVAANFLAGLKYPDMEPTLWGLITTGIYLVLLVCLQGKRVFLAAGAGSLLTAFLLSSESFMVDFIFLDMLSSVQYPLFILFILPLFGLQLIFSMPLAAFAFLCAGVYWVVYVLIQLRMRNTSQA
;
A
#
# COMPACT_ATOMS: atom_id res chain seq x y z
N MET A 1 0.15 18.12 -14.51
CA MET A 1 1.54 17.81 -14.12
C MET A 1 1.64 17.04 -12.81
N THR A 2 1.01 17.46 -11.72
CA THR A 2 1.09 16.79 -10.39
C THR A 2 0.72 15.31 -10.37
N ARG A 3 -0.30 14.88 -11.12
CA ARG A 3 -0.67 13.44 -11.23
C ARG A 3 0.42 12.58 -11.88
N PHE A 4 1.17 13.15 -12.84
CA PHE A 4 2.26 12.46 -13.51
C PHE A 4 3.40 12.13 -12.53
N PHE A 5 3.73 13.07 -11.62
CA PHE A 5 4.73 12.83 -10.58
C PHE A 5 4.33 11.71 -9.62
N VAL A 6 3.07 11.66 -9.19
CA VAL A 6 2.58 10.57 -8.32
C VAL A 6 2.68 9.23 -9.04
N CYS A 7 2.26 9.14 -10.30
CA CYS A 7 2.36 7.91 -11.08
C CYS A 7 3.81 7.48 -11.34
N PHE A 8 4.68 8.43 -11.65
CA PHE A 8 6.10 8.15 -11.86
C PHE A 8 6.75 7.58 -10.59
N PHE A 9 6.55 8.23 -9.44
CA PHE A 9 7.10 7.76 -8.18
C PHE A 9 6.41 6.50 -7.64
N PHE A 10 5.15 6.28 -7.99
CA PHE A 10 4.49 4.99 -7.75
C PHE A 10 5.21 3.86 -8.50
N LEU A 11 5.43 4.01 -9.81
CA LEU A 11 6.13 3.00 -10.62
C LEU A 11 7.58 2.82 -10.15
N LEU A 12 8.24 3.91 -9.77
CA LEU A 12 9.59 3.87 -9.22
C LEU A 12 9.65 3.10 -7.89
N ALA A 13 8.71 3.35 -6.98
CA ALA A 13 8.62 2.65 -5.70
C ALA A 13 8.28 1.16 -5.90
N VAL A 14 7.40 0.83 -6.84
CA VAL A 14 7.13 -0.56 -7.23
C VAL A 14 8.40 -1.21 -7.76
N ALA A 15 9.11 -0.58 -8.70
CA ALA A 15 10.33 -1.14 -9.29
C ALA A 15 11.45 -1.34 -8.24
N ALA A 16 11.68 -0.35 -7.38
CA ALA A 16 12.71 -0.41 -6.33
C ALA A 16 12.43 -1.50 -5.29
N ASN A 17 11.16 -1.78 -5.02
CA ASN A 17 10.74 -2.78 -4.04
C ASN A 17 10.35 -4.13 -4.66
N PHE A 18 10.34 -4.25 -5.99
CA PHE A 18 9.77 -5.40 -6.69
C PHE A 18 10.42 -6.72 -6.27
N LEU A 19 11.75 -6.76 -6.32
CA LEU A 19 12.52 -7.97 -6.06
C LEU A 19 12.42 -8.39 -4.58
N ALA A 20 12.56 -7.44 -3.66
CA ALA A 20 12.48 -7.69 -2.22
C ALA A 20 11.06 -8.09 -1.80
N GLY A 21 10.03 -7.42 -2.32
CA GLY A 21 8.64 -7.72 -1.98
C GLY A 21 8.16 -9.08 -2.47
N LEU A 22 8.60 -9.54 -3.63
CA LEU A 22 8.24 -10.87 -4.15
C LEU A 22 8.99 -12.02 -3.47
N LYS A 23 10.21 -11.76 -2.98
CA LYS A 23 11.06 -12.76 -2.35
C LYS A 23 11.05 -12.68 -0.83
N TYR A 24 10.21 -11.86 -0.22
CA TYR A 24 10.15 -11.75 1.23
C TYR A 24 9.65 -13.06 1.86
N PRO A 25 10.27 -13.57 2.94
CA PRO A 25 11.34 -12.97 3.75
C PRO A 25 12.77 -13.27 3.30
N ASP A 26 12.99 -14.03 2.23
CA ASP A 26 14.32 -14.45 1.75
C ASP A 26 15.18 -13.28 1.24
N MET A 27 14.55 -12.17 0.86
CA MET A 27 15.23 -10.96 0.44
C MET A 27 14.79 -9.75 1.24
N GLU A 28 15.76 -9.11 1.89
CA GLU A 28 15.52 -7.90 2.65
C GLU A 28 15.25 -6.69 1.73
N PRO A 29 14.37 -5.76 2.15
CA PRO A 29 14.20 -4.48 1.49
C PRO A 29 15.51 -3.68 1.51
N THR A 30 15.67 -2.77 0.55
CA THR A 30 16.87 -1.93 0.45
C THR A 30 16.59 -0.51 0.92
N LEU A 31 17.65 0.23 1.27
CA LEU A 31 17.54 1.67 1.57
C LEU A 31 16.93 2.46 0.41
N TRP A 32 17.23 2.08 -0.83
CA TRP A 32 16.62 2.66 -2.03
C TRP A 32 15.11 2.41 -2.10
N GLY A 33 14.66 1.22 -1.73
CA GLY A 33 13.24 0.90 -1.57
C GLY A 33 12.56 1.80 -0.54
N LEU A 34 13.21 2.03 0.62
CA LEU A 34 12.69 2.93 1.65
C LEU A 34 12.59 4.39 1.17
N ILE A 35 13.62 4.92 0.51
CA ILE A 35 13.64 6.30 -0.01
C ILE A 35 12.50 6.51 -1.02
N THR A 36 12.35 5.58 -1.97
CA THR A 36 11.32 5.70 -3.02
C THR A 36 9.90 5.59 -2.44
N THR A 37 9.68 4.70 -1.47
CA THR A 37 8.44 4.62 -0.69
C THR A 37 8.15 5.92 0.07
N GLY A 38 9.15 6.51 0.73
CA GLY A 38 9.01 7.77 1.46
C GLY A 38 8.61 8.92 0.53
N ILE A 39 9.27 9.07 -0.62
CA ILE A 39 8.92 10.09 -1.61
C ILE A 39 7.50 9.87 -2.14
N TYR A 40 7.13 8.62 -2.45
CA TYR A 40 5.78 8.29 -2.90
C TYR A 40 4.70 8.71 -1.88
N LEU A 41 4.90 8.44 -0.60
CA LEU A 41 3.97 8.84 0.47
C LEU A 41 3.82 10.34 0.61
N VAL A 42 4.93 11.08 0.59
CA VAL A 42 4.91 12.56 0.63
C VAL A 42 4.12 13.10 -0.57
N LEU A 43 4.37 12.57 -1.77
CA LEU A 43 3.67 12.99 -2.97
C LEU A 43 2.18 12.67 -2.92
N LEU A 44 1.77 11.53 -2.36
CA LEU A 44 0.35 11.20 -2.17
C LEU A 44 -0.38 12.25 -1.34
N VAL A 45 0.22 12.70 -0.22
CA VAL A 45 -0.36 13.72 0.68
C VAL A 45 -0.33 15.12 0.03
N CYS A 46 0.80 15.49 -0.59
CA CYS A 46 1.01 16.82 -1.15
C CYS A 46 0.22 17.05 -2.45
N LEU A 47 0.01 16.03 -3.28
CA LEU A 47 -0.53 16.19 -4.63
C LEU A 47 -1.96 15.65 -4.81
N GLN A 48 -2.67 15.43 -3.70
CA GLN A 48 -4.07 14.98 -3.70
C GLN A 48 -4.27 13.71 -4.54
N GLY A 49 -3.64 12.61 -4.11
CA GLY A 49 -3.90 11.28 -4.67
C GLY A 49 -5.41 11.01 -4.79
N LYS A 50 -5.83 10.23 -5.79
CA LYS A 50 -7.26 9.95 -6.01
C LYS A 50 -7.84 9.29 -4.75
N ARG A 51 -8.81 9.97 -4.13
CA ARG A 51 -9.54 9.51 -2.93
C ARG A 51 -10.05 8.08 -3.06
N VAL A 52 -10.56 7.74 -4.24
CA VAL A 52 -11.07 6.41 -4.58
C VAL A 52 -9.96 5.36 -4.58
N PHE A 53 -8.76 5.68 -5.05
CA PHE A 53 -7.62 4.76 -5.04
C PHE A 53 -7.15 4.47 -3.62
N LEU A 54 -7.15 5.49 -2.74
CA LEU A 54 -6.76 5.33 -1.34
C LEU A 54 -7.80 4.54 -0.54
N ALA A 55 -9.09 4.82 -0.75
CA ALA A 55 -10.18 4.09 -0.11
C ALA A 55 -10.26 2.63 -0.59
N ALA A 56 -10.07 2.40 -1.90
CA ALA A 56 -9.98 1.05 -2.47
C ALA A 56 -8.73 0.31 -1.95
N GLY A 57 -7.59 1.00 -1.82
CA GLY A 57 -6.37 0.45 -1.22
C GLY A 57 -6.58 0.02 0.22
N ALA A 58 -7.14 0.88 1.08
CA ALA A 58 -7.42 0.55 2.47
C ALA A 58 -8.40 -0.64 2.61
N GLY A 59 -9.49 -0.66 1.83
CA GLY A 59 -10.48 -1.75 1.88
C GLY A 59 -9.95 -3.10 1.34
N SER A 60 -9.17 -3.04 0.26
CA SER A 60 -8.59 -4.23 -0.37
C SER A 60 -7.47 -4.87 0.45
N LEU A 61 -6.71 -4.05 1.19
CA LEU A 61 -5.68 -4.55 2.10
C LEU A 61 -6.25 -5.13 3.39
N LEU A 62 -7.32 -4.55 3.92
CA LEU A 62 -8.01 -5.09 5.09
C LEU A 62 -8.61 -6.47 4.78
N THR A 63 -9.18 -6.64 3.59
CA THR A 63 -9.70 -7.93 3.12
C THR A 63 -8.59 -8.95 2.87
N ALA A 64 -7.46 -8.54 2.27
CA ALA A 64 -6.29 -9.41 2.11
C ALA A 64 -5.67 -9.86 3.45
N PHE A 65 -5.65 -8.98 4.46
CA PHE A 65 -5.21 -9.32 5.81
C PHE A 65 -6.11 -10.36 6.49
N LEU A 66 -7.44 -10.14 6.43
CA LEU A 66 -8.42 -11.06 7.00
C LEU A 66 -8.31 -12.46 6.36
N LEU A 67 -8.01 -12.53 5.07
CA LEU A 67 -7.80 -13.81 4.38
C LEU A 67 -6.48 -14.51 4.70
N SER A 68 -5.45 -13.75 5.05
CA SER A 68 -4.14 -14.32 5.41
C SER A 68 -4.12 -14.91 6.82
N SER A 69 -5.19 -14.71 7.60
CA SER A 69 -5.35 -15.30 8.93
C SER A 69 -5.95 -16.71 8.77
N GLU A 70 -5.23 -17.73 9.24
CA GLU A 70 -5.60 -19.16 9.13
C GLU A 70 -7.03 -19.48 9.61
N SER A 71 -7.59 -18.66 10.50
CA SER A 71 -8.94 -18.79 11.04
C SER A 71 -10.08 -18.57 10.03
N PHE A 72 -9.80 -18.03 8.84
CA PHE A 72 -10.79 -17.82 7.77
C PHE A 72 -10.70 -18.86 6.63
N MET A 73 -9.76 -19.82 6.69
CA MET A 73 -9.58 -20.87 5.69
C MET A 73 -10.65 -21.98 5.82
N VAL A 74 -11.91 -21.62 5.63
CA VAL A 74 -13.01 -22.58 5.44
C VAL A 74 -13.27 -22.68 3.93
N ASP A 75 -13.34 -23.92 3.42
CA ASP A 75 -13.52 -24.28 2.00
C ASP A 75 -14.68 -23.53 1.30
N PHE A 76 -14.40 -22.35 0.76
CA PHE A 76 -15.36 -21.58 -0.02
C PHE A 76 -14.75 -21.09 -1.32
N ILE A 77 -15.49 -21.25 -2.42
CA ILE A 77 -15.20 -20.74 -3.77
C ILE A 77 -14.84 -19.23 -3.78
N PHE A 78 -15.34 -18.48 -2.78
CA PHE A 78 -15.01 -17.08 -2.57
C PHE A 78 -13.53 -16.85 -2.20
N LEU A 79 -12.88 -17.77 -1.49
CA LEU A 79 -11.45 -17.66 -1.17
C LEU A 79 -10.58 -17.85 -2.41
N ASP A 80 -10.92 -18.78 -3.31
CA ASP A 80 -10.17 -18.97 -4.58
C ASP A 80 -10.27 -17.75 -5.50
N MET A 81 -11.44 -17.11 -5.53
CA MET A 81 -11.59 -15.84 -6.25
C MET A 81 -10.77 -14.73 -5.60
N LEU A 82 -10.76 -14.63 -4.27
CA LEU A 82 -10.00 -13.59 -3.59
C LEU A 82 -8.48 -13.81 -3.65
N SER A 83 -7.99 -15.06 -3.58
CA SER A 83 -6.57 -15.39 -3.71
C SER A 83 -6.03 -14.99 -5.09
N SER A 84 -6.85 -15.07 -6.14
CA SER A 84 -6.50 -14.58 -7.48
C SER A 84 -6.32 -13.06 -7.56
N VAL A 85 -7.03 -12.31 -6.72
CA VAL A 85 -6.98 -10.84 -6.65
C VAL A 85 -5.90 -10.35 -5.66
N GLN A 86 -5.49 -11.21 -4.73
CA GLN A 86 -4.51 -10.89 -3.69
C GLN A 86 -3.16 -10.42 -4.27
N TYR A 87 -2.63 -11.07 -5.30
CA TYR A 87 -1.36 -10.67 -5.93
C TYR A 87 -1.44 -9.31 -6.66
N PRO A 88 -2.45 -9.05 -7.49
CA PRO A 88 -2.68 -7.71 -8.04
C PRO A 88 -2.78 -6.63 -6.96
N LEU A 89 -3.51 -6.89 -5.87
CA LEU A 89 -3.64 -5.94 -4.77
C LEU A 89 -2.32 -5.74 -4.03
N PHE A 90 -1.54 -6.80 -3.84
CA PHE A 90 -0.21 -6.73 -3.28
C PHE A 90 0.68 -5.80 -4.10
N ILE A 91 0.74 -5.98 -5.43
CA ILE A 91 1.53 -5.14 -6.34
C ILE A 91 1.06 -3.68 -6.31
N LEU A 92 -0.26 -3.46 -6.26
CA LEU A 92 -0.82 -2.11 -6.32
C LEU A 92 -0.69 -1.34 -5.01
N PHE A 93 -0.79 -2.00 -3.87
CA PHE A 93 -0.95 -1.31 -2.60
C PHE A 93 0.14 -1.63 -1.58
N ILE A 94 0.66 -2.86 -1.54
CA ILE A 94 1.70 -3.25 -0.58
C ILE A 94 3.10 -2.96 -1.14
N LEU A 95 3.35 -3.37 -2.38
CA LEU A 95 4.66 -3.30 -3.02
C LEU A 95 5.27 -1.89 -3.10
N PRO A 96 4.51 -0.81 -3.41
CA PRO A 96 5.04 0.55 -3.39
C PRO A 96 5.42 1.03 -1.98
N LEU A 97 4.84 0.42 -0.95
CA LEU A 97 5.10 0.73 0.45
C LEU A 97 6.12 -0.21 1.10
N PHE A 98 6.58 -1.24 0.38
CA PHE A 98 7.40 -2.32 0.93
C PHE A 98 8.73 -1.84 1.52
N GLY A 99 9.23 -0.66 1.14
CA GLY A 99 10.41 -0.07 1.76
C GLY A 99 10.27 0.13 3.27
N LEU A 100 9.04 0.34 3.77
CA LEU A 100 8.75 0.43 5.21
C LEU A 100 9.08 -0.85 5.97
N GLN A 101 9.12 -1.99 5.29
CA GLN A 101 9.49 -3.27 5.87
C GLN A 101 10.91 -3.25 6.46
N LEU A 102 11.79 -2.37 5.96
CA LEU A 102 13.14 -2.17 6.50
C LEU A 102 13.13 -1.61 7.93
N ILE A 103 12.07 -0.86 8.30
CA ILE A 103 11.93 -0.22 9.61
C ILE A 103 11.17 -1.13 10.57
N PHE A 104 10.12 -1.78 10.08
CA PHE A 104 9.17 -2.47 10.93
C PHE A 104 9.41 -3.98 11.09
N SER A 105 10.09 -4.62 10.14
CA SER A 105 10.49 -6.04 10.20
C SER A 105 9.38 -6.99 10.70
N MET A 106 8.16 -6.84 10.19
CA MET A 106 6.97 -7.55 10.67
C MET A 106 6.46 -8.62 9.68
N PRO A 107 5.72 -9.65 10.11
CA PRO A 107 5.15 -10.63 9.18
C PRO A 107 4.30 -9.97 8.09
N LEU A 108 4.26 -10.56 6.90
CA LEU A 108 3.60 -9.98 5.72
C LEU A 108 2.13 -9.59 5.96
N ALA A 109 1.39 -10.42 6.71
CA ALA A 109 0.02 -10.12 7.10
C ALA A 109 -0.05 -8.85 7.96
N ALA A 110 0.75 -8.75 9.03
CA ALA A 110 0.83 -7.55 9.85
C ALA A 110 1.24 -6.32 9.03
N PHE A 111 2.14 -6.51 8.05
CA PHE A 111 2.58 -5.44 7.16
C PHE A 111 1.48 -4.95 6.23
N ALA A 112 0.67 -5.87 5.68
CA ALA A 112 -0.50 -5.52 4.88
C ALA A 112 -1.50 -4.67 5.69
N PHE A 113 -1.69 -5.01 6.97
CA PHE A 113 -2.51 -4.22 7.89
C PHE A 113 -1.92 -2.82 8.15
N LEU A 114 -0.61 -2.72 8.37
CA LEU A 114 0.07 -1.42 8.49
C LEU A 114 -0.12 -0.58 7.22
N CYS A 115 0.06 -1.17 6.03
CA CYS A 115 -0.15 -0.49 4.76
C CYS A 115 -1.58 0.04 4.64
N ALA A 116 -2.59 -0.73 5.06
CA ALA A 116 -3.98 -0.28 5.10
C ALA A 116 -4.14 0.95 5.99
N GLY A 117 -3.54 0.93 7.18
CA GLY A 117 -3.50 2.07 8.10
C GLY A 117 -2.83 3.31 7.49
N VAL A 118 -1.71 3.13 6.80
CA VAL A 118 -1.01 4.22 6.10
C VAL A 118 -1.90 4.86 5.03
N TYR A 119 -2.55 4.06 4.18
CA TYR A 119 -3.49 4.61 3.18
C TYR A 119 -4.68 5.32 3.82
N TRP A 120 -5.19 4.81 4.94
CA TRP A 120 -6.27 5.46 5.68
C TRP A 120 -5.85 6.81 6.27
N VAL A 121 -4.68 6.89 6.89
CA VAL A 121 -4.12 8.15 7.41
C VAL A 121 -3.93 9.16 6.28
N VAL A 122 -3.33 8.75 5.16
CA VAL A 122 -3.15 9.60 3.97
C VAL A 122 -4.51 10.10 3.45
N TYR A 123 -5.52 9.24 3.41
CA TYR A 123 -6.88 9.60 3.01
C TYR A 123 -7.48 10.67 3.94
N VAL A 124 -7.41 10.48 5.26
CA VAL A 124 -7.92 11.44 6.25
C VAL A 124 -7.19 12.78 6.13
N LEU A 125 -5.86 12.78 5.98
CA LEU A 125 -5.07 14.01 5.82
C LEU A 125 -5.48 14.80 4.58
N ILE A 126 -5.74 14.13 3.45
CA ILE A 126 -6.23 14.77 2.23
C ILE A 126 -7.62 15.38 2.46
N GLN A 127 -8.52 14.69 3.18
CA GLN A 127 -9.86 15.21 3.49
C GLN A 127 -9.80 16.45 4.37
N LEU A 128 -8.97 16.43 5.44
CA LEU A 128 -8.78 17.59 6.32
C LEU A 128 -8.22 18.80 5.56
N ARG A 129 -7.22 18.58 4.70
CA ARG A 129 -6.65 19.64 3.88
C ARG A 129 -7.68 20.28 2.95
N MET A 130 -8.52 19.46 2.32
CA MET A 130 -9.57 19.93 1.40
C MET A 130 -10.65 20.74 2.11
N ARG A 131 -11.01 20.34 3.34
CA ARG A 131 -11.93 21.11 4.18
C ARG A 131 -11.39 22.51 4.48
N ASN A 132 -10.12 22.61 4.85
CA ASN A 132 -9.49 23.91 5.15
C ASN A 132 -9.44 24.83 3.92
N THR A 133 -9.18 24.29 2.72
CA THR A 133 -9.20 25.10 1.48
C THR A 133 -10.61 25.54 1.04
N SER A 134 -11.67 24.90 1.54
CA SER A 134 -13.06 25.31 1.23
C SER A 134 -13.61 26.39 2.16
N GLN A 135 -12.89 26.68 3.24
CA GLN A 135 -13.26 27.69 4.25
C GLN A 135 -12.42 28.98 4.14
N ALA A 136 -11.46 29.03 3.22
CA ALA A 136 -10.61 30.18 2.91
C ALA A 136 -11.05 30.81 1.58
#